data_AF-A0A9X7J0D3-F1
#
_entry.id   AF-A0A9X7J0D3-F1
#
_cell.length_a   1.000
_cell.length_b   1.000
_cell.length_c   1.000
_cell.angle_alpha   90.00
_cell.angle_beta   90.00
_cell.angle_gamma   90.00
#
_symmetry.space_group_name_H-M   'P 1'
#
loop_
_entity.id
_entity.type
_entity.pdbx_description
1 polymer ?
#
loop_
_entity_poly.entity_id
_entity_poly.type
_entity_poly.pdbx_seq_one_letter_code
_entity_poly.pdbx_strand_id
1 'polypeptide(L)'
;MRDFPTGEQISQIVKRAAFDALYTATEGLLTKIINNTPIKTGTLRRSQTVTPYRDRMMVSISANTPYAVAVHEGSKPHEIIPREAKALAFIPVAGMRLKDRKPLYRSKTGRLVVSKKRAAVVFAKRVRHPGYKGNPWMKRTVEQNIDKVGKYVLRSVKKALKEELG
;
A
#
# COMPACT_ATOMS: atom_id res chain seq x y z
N MET A 1 42.93 34.42 -9.87
CA MET A 1 41.93 33.85 -10.81
C MET A 1 41.12 32.84 -10.02
N ARG A 2 39.78 32.97 -9.94
CA ARG A 2 38.97 31.83 -9.48
C ARG A 2 38.96 30.84 -10.64
N ASP A 3 39.44 29.63 -10.42
CA ASP A 3 39.28 28.56 -11.39
C ASP A 3 37.79 28.25 -11.51
N PHE A 4 37.24 28.48 -12.71
CA PHE A 4 35.85 28.16 -12.98
C PHE A 4 35.70 26.63 -13.03
N PRO A 5 34.66 26.07 -12.39
CA PRO A 5 34.45 24.63 -12.41
C PRO A 5 34.24 24.14 -13.85
N THR A 6 34.79 22.98 -14.15
CA THR A 6 34.61 22.34 -15.46
C THR A 6 33.14 21.92 -15.64
N GLY A 7 32.70 21.76 -16.90
CA GLY A 7 31.33 21.32 -17.19
C GLY A 7 30.96 19.98 -16.53
N GLU A 8 31.95 19.10 -16.33
CA GLU A 8 31.78 17.84 -15.62
C GLU A 8 31.53 18.05 -14.12
N GLN A 9 32.29 18.95 -13.48
CA GLN A 9 32.07 19.31 -12.08
C GLN A 9 30.69 19.92 -11.86
N ILE A 10 30.24 20.81 -12.75
CA ILE A 10 28.89 21.40 -12.70
C ILE A 10 27.82 20.30 -12.82
N SER A 11 28.00 19.34 -13.74
CA SER A 11 27.07 18.22 -13.91
C SER A 11 26.97 17.37 -12.64
N GLN A 12 28.09 17.07 -11.98
CA GLN A 12 28.11 16.30 -10.73
C GLN A 12 27.43 17.05 -9.58
N ILE A 13 27.68 18.35 -9.47
CA ILE A 13 27.02 19.23 -8.48
C ILE A 13 25.51 19.20 -8.68
N VAL A 14 25.04 19.38 -9.93
CA VAL A 14 23.61 19.37 -10.25
C VAL A 14 22.98 18.02 -9.95
N LYS A 15 23.61 16.91 -10.36
CA LYS A 15 23.11 15.55 -10.10
C LYS A 15 22.98 15.28 -8.60
N ARG A 16 24.01 15.63 -7.83
CA ARG A 16 24.01 15.47 -6.36
C ARG A 16 22.91 16.29 -5.72
N ALA A 17 22.84 17.59 -6.02
CA ALA A 17 21.84 18.49 -5.46
C ALA A 17 20.41 18.09 -5.85
N ALA A 18 20.21 17.66 -7.10
CA ALA A 18 18.92 17.16 -7.57
C ALA A 18 18.51 15.89 -6.83
N PHE A 19 19.43 14.94 -6.66
CA PHE A 19 19.16 13.69 -5.95
C PHE A 19 18.82 13.92 -4.47
N ASP A 20 19.63 14.72 -3.78
CA ASP A 20 19.40 14.99 -2.36
C ASP A 20 18.08 15.76 -2.17
N ALA A 21 17.75 16.68 -3.09
CA ALA A 21 16.46 17.35 -3.08
C ALA A 21 15.28 16.40 -3.34
N LEU A 22 15.42 15.46 -4.28
CA LEU A 22 14.42 14.41 -4.54
C LEU A 22 14.21 13.55 -3.31
N TYR A 23 15.30 13.13 -2.64
CA TYR A 23 15.24 12.33 -1.42
C TYR A 23 14.47 13.06 -0.31
N THR A 24 14.85 14.30 0.00
CA THR A 24 14.15 15.10 1.03
C THR A 24 12.68 15.34 0.69
N ALA A 25 12.37 15.65 -0.57
CA ALA A 25 10.99 15.83 -0.99
C ALA A 25 10.17 14.54 -0.83
N THR A 26 10.79 13.38 -1.11
CA THR A 26 10.18 12.07 -0.98
C THR A 26 9.95 11.69 0.49
N GLU A 27 10.86 12.01 1.42
CA GLU A 27 10.64 11.84 2.87
C GLU A 27 9.42 12.65 3.37
N GLY A 28 9.31 13.90 2.92
CA GLY A 28 8.13 14.72 3.19
C GLY A 28 6.85 14.14 2.57
N LEU A 29 6.97 13.47 1.41
CA LEU A 29 5.86 12.78 0.75
C LEU A 29 5.45 11.50 1.49
N LEU A 30 6.42 10.70 1.96
CA LEU A 30 6.20 9.52 2.79
C LEU A 30 5.36 9.86 4.02
N THR A 31 5.69 10.97 4.69
CA THR A 31 4.90 11.46 5.84
C THR A 31 3.42 11.65 5.49
N LYS A 32 3.12 12.21 4.31
CA LYS A 32 1.72 12.37 3.83
C LYS A 32 1.08 11.03 3.49
N ILE A 33 1.84 10.12 2.88
CA ILE A 33 1.36 8.77 2.53
C ILE A 33 0.99 8.02 3.81
N ILE A 34 1.84 8.06 4.83
CA ILE A 34 1.60 7.46 6.15
C ILE A 34 0.29 7.97 6.75
N ASN A 35 0.03 9.27 6.69
CA ASN A 35 -1.20 9.88 7.20
C ASN A 35 -2.46 9.45 6.42
N ASN A 36 -2.34 9.28 5.09
CA ASN A 36 -3.44 8.86 4.23
C ASN A 36 -3.62 7.33 4.16
N THR A 37 -2.80 6.56 4.87
CA THR A 37 -2.81 5.10 4.80
C THR A 37 -4.05 4.53 5.50
N PRO A 38 -4.75 3.53 4.93
CA PRO A 38 -5.85 2.85 5.61
C PRO A 38 -5.41 2.16 6.91
N ILE A 39 -6.13 2.40 8.00
CA ILE A 39 -5.79 1.87 9.33
C ILE A 39 -6.84 0.86 9.77
N LYS A 40 -6.40 -0.37 9.97
CA LYS A 40 -7.12 -1.40 10.75
C LYS A 40 -6.38 -1.73 12.04
N THR A 41 -5.11 -2.13 11.91
CA THR A 41 -4.18 -2.39 13.04
C THR A 41 -2.97 -1.46 13.04
N GLY A 42 -2.66 -0.82 11.91
CA GLY A 42 -1.52 0.09 11.74
C GLY A 42 -0.24 -0.55 11.16
N THR A 43 -0.21 -1.87 10.95
CA THR A 43 0.96 -2.57 10.38
C THR A 43 1.35 -2.04 9.00
N LEU A 44 0.38 -1.89 8.08
CA LEU A 44 0.61 -1.34 6.74
C LEU A 44 1.28 0.04 6.79
N ARG A 45 0.79 0.91 7.69
CA ARG A 45 1.30 2.27 7.87
C ARG A 45 2.76 2.27 8.31
N ARG A 46 3.14 1.38 9.25
CA ARG A 46 4.51 1.28 9.78
C ARG A 46 5.48 0.60 8.81
N SER A 47 4.98 -0.14 7.82
CA SER A 47 5.80 -0.89 6.86
C SER A 47 6.28 -0.08 5.66
N GLN A 48 5.93 1.21 5.60
CA GLN A 48 6.28 2.05 4.47
C GLN A 48 7.70 2.58 4.60
N THR A 49 8.44 2.54 3.49
CA THR A 49 9.84 2.94 3.44
C THR A 49 10.14 3.74 2.18
N VAL A 50 11.11 4.63 2.29
CA VAL A 50 11.77 5.30 1.15
C VAL A 50 13.06 4.55 0.84
N THR A 51 13.30 4.26 -0.42
CA THR A 51 14.55 3.61 -0.87
C THR A 51 15.20 4.43 -1.97
N PRO A 52 16.40 4.99 -1.72
CA PRO A 52 17.16 5.76 -2.70
C PRO A 52 17.94 4.84 -3.65
N TYR A 53 17.90 5.16 -4.95
CA TYR A 53 18.69 4.53 -6.02
C TYR A 53 19.52 5.60 -6.73
N ARG A 54 20.73 5.86 -6.20
CA ARG A 54 21.63 6.92 -6.69
C ARG A 54 22.12 6.67 -8.12
N ASP A 55 22.37 5.41 -8.47
CA ASP A 55 22.76 4.94 -9.80
C ASP A 55 21.73 5.32 -10.89
N ARG A 56 20.44 5.26 -10.54
CA ARG A 56 19.33 5.51 -11.48
C ARG A 56 18.70 6.89 -11.32
N MET A 57 19.25 7.76 -10.47
CA MET A 57 18.64 9.05 -10.10
C MET A 57 17.16 8.91 -9.69
N MET A 58 16.85 7.85 -8.94
CA MET A 58 15.49 7.48 -8.58
C MET A 58 15.35 7.36 -7.06
N VAL A 59 14.20 7.78 -6.53
CA VAL A 59 13.80 7.52 -5.15
C VAL A 59 12.45 6.81 -5.19
N SER A 60 12.36 5.66 -4.54
CA SER A 60 11.14 4.85 -4.52
C SER A 60 10.47 4.89 -3.15
N ILE A 61 9.15 4.74 -3.14
CA ILE A 61 8.36 4.55 -1.92
C ILE A 61 7.69 3.18 -2.03
N SER A 62 7.82 2.35 -1.00
CA SER A 62 7.26 1.01 -0.98
C SER A 62 6.56 0.71 0.35
N ALA A 63 5.75 -0.34 0.37
CA ALA A 63 5.09 -0.85 1.58
C ALA A 63 5.41 -2.34 1.74
N ASN A 64 6.14 -2.70 2.79
CA ASN A 64 6.63 -4.06 3.00
C ASN A 64 5.63 -4.92 3.79
N THR A 65 4.43 -5.10 3.24
CA THR A 65 3.46 -6.09 3.74
C THR A 65 2.90 -6.91 2.59
N PRO A 66 2.68 -8.23 2.78
CA PRO A 66 2.25 -9.12 1.69
C PRO A 66 0.88 -8.76 1.11
N TYR A 67 0.07 -8.00 1.84
CA TYR A 67 -1.25 -7.55 1.42
C TYR A 67 -1.28 -6.10 0.92
N ALA A 68 -0.15 -5.38 0.88
CA ALA A 68 -0.11 -3.98 0.46
C ALA A 68 -0.69 -3.79 -0.95
N VAL A 69 -0.33 -4.65 -1.89
CA VAL A 69 -0.82 -4.63 -3.27
C VAL A 69 -2.32 -4.83 -3.32
N ALA A 70 -2.85 -5.83 -2.60
CA ALA A 70 -4.28 -6.10 -2.55
C ALA A 70 -5.07 -4.94 -1.92
N VAL A 71 -4.50 -4.22 -0.95
CA VAL A 71 -5.12 -3.01 -0.40
C VAL A 71 -5.04 -1.85 -1.39
N HIS A 72 -3.93 -1.71 -2.12
CA HIS A 72 -3.69 -0.60 -3.04
C HIS A 72 -4.53 -0.71 -4.32
N GLU A 73 -4.41 -1.84 -5.00
CA GLU A 73 -5.00 -2.10 -6.31
C GLU A 73 -6.36 -2.78 -6.23
N GLY A 74 -6.61 -3.51 -5.14
CA GLY A 74 -7.81 -4.31 -4.98
C GLY A 74 -7.63 -5.76 -5.43
N SER A 75 -8.76 -6.46 -5.54
CA SER A 75 -8.86 -7.81 -6.10
C SER A 75 -10.09 -7.91 -6.99
N LYS A 76 -9.97 -8.63 -8.11
CA LYS A 76 -11.09 -8.89 -9.01
C LYS A 76 -12.11 -9.84 -8.35
N PRO A 77 -13.37 -9.88 -8.81
CA PRO A 77 -14.30 -10.95 -8.42
C PRO A 77 -13.67 -12.32 -8.64
N HIS A 78 -13.74 -13.19 -7.64
CA HIS A 78 -13.09 -14.50 -7.67
C HIS A 78 -13.83 -15.52 -6.80
N GLU A 79 -13.62 -16.80 -7.11
CA GLU A 79 -14.15 -17.89 -6.30
C GLU A 79 -13.15 -18.25 -5.19
N ILE A 80 -13.66 -18.38 -3.97
CA ILE A 80 -12.92 -18.91 -2.83
C ILE A 80 -13.31 -20.37 -2.68
N ILE A 81 -12.31 -21.24 -2.73
CA ILE A 81 -12.45 -22.69 -2.55
C ILE A 81 -11.51 -23.16 -1.43
N PRO A 82 -11.90 -24.15 -0.63
CA PRO A 82 -11.01 -24.73 0.37
C PRO A 82 -9.88 -25.49 -0.33
N ARG A 83 -8.63 -25.30 0.11
CA ARG A 83 -7.46 -25.99 -0.48
C ARG A 83 -7.27 -27.41 0.07
N GLU A 84 -7.22 -27.53 1.39
CA GLU A 84 -6.97 -28.82 2.08
C GLU A 84 -8.18 -29.29 2.90
N ALA A 85 -9.13 -28.39 3.17
CA ALA A 85 -10.31 -28.68 3.96
C ALA A 85 -11.49 -29.17 3.09
N LYS A 86 -12.46 -29.84 3.72
CA LYS A 86 -13.69 -30.30 3.03
C LYS A 86 -14.66 -29.16 2.68
N ALA A 87 -14.66 -28.08 3.46
CA ALA A 87 -15.52 -26.92 3.28
C ALA A 87 -14.96 -25.67 3.96
N LEU A 88 -15.34 -24.49 3.47
CA LEU A 88 -15.17 -23.21 4.13
C LEU A 88 -16.23 -23.05 5.22
N ALA A 89 -15.89 -22.42 6.34
CA ALA A 89 -16.79 -22.19 7.47
C ALA A 89 -16.99 -20.69 7.73
N PHE A 90 -18.22 -20.28 7.98
CA PHE A 90 -18.60 -18.88 8.25
C PHE A 90 -19.50 -18.81 9.47
N ILE A 91 -19.31 -17.77 10.28
CA ILE A 91 -20.26 -17.42 11.35
C ILE A 91 -21.21 -16.38 10.75
N PRO A 92 -22.52 -16.67 10.64
CA PRO A 92 -23.48 -15.73 10.12
C PRO A 92 -23.58 -14.54 11.08
N VAL A 93 -23.48 -13.34 10.53
CA VAL A 93 -23.69 -12.07 11.24
C VAL A 93 -25.15 -11.63 11.10
N ALA A 94 -25.64 -10.80 12.03
CA ALA A 94 -26.99 -10.24 11.98
C ALA A 94 -27.23 -9.58 10.60
N GLY A 95 -28.28 -10.02 9.90
CA GLY A 95 -28.61 -9.56 8.55
C GLY A 95 -28.30 -10.54 7.41
N MET A 96 -27.50 -11.59 7.65
CA MET A 96 -27.37 -12.69 6.70
C MET A 96 -28.68 -13.50 6.62
N ARG A 97 -29.46 -13.29 5.55
CA ARG A 97 -30.58 -14.17 5.21
C ARG A 97 -30.05 -15.47 4.61
N LEU A 98 -29.94 -16.50 5.43
CA LEU A 98 -29.93 -17.87 4.93
C LEU A 98 -31.26 -18.06 4.19
N LYS A 99 -31.21 -18.33 2.87
CA LYS A 99 -32.40 -18.50 2.02
C LYS A 99 -33.38 -19.53 2.61
N ASP A 100 -32.85 -20.46 3.39
CA ASP A 100 -33.61 -21.41 4.20
C ASP A 100 -33.37 -21.08 5.68
N ARG A 101 -34.37 -20.53 6.37
CA ARG A 101 -34.41 -20.40 7.85
C ARG A 101 -34.47 -21.76 8.56
N LYS A 102 -33.96 -22.83 7.96
CA LYS A 102 -33.76 -24.07 8.69
C LYS A 102 -32.47 -23.87 9.49
N PRO A 103 -32.52 -23.95 10.83
CA PRO A 103 -31.27 -24.09 11.57
C PRO A 103 -30.50 -25.26 10.91
N LEU A 104 -29.21 -25.08 10.65
CA LEU A 104 -28.33 -26.16 10.21
C LEU A 104 -28.17 -27.17 11.37
N TYR A 105 -29.27 -27.87 11.67
CA TYR A 105 -29.40 -28.89 12.69
C TYR A 105 -30.27 -29.98 12.09
N ARG A 106 -29.59 -31.03 11.61
CA ARG A 106 -29.92 -32.45 11.83
C ARG A 106 -29.14 -33.28 10.82
N SER A 107 -27.92 -33.67 11.17
CA SER A 107 -27.43 -34.93 10.61
C SER A 107 -28.12 -36.05 11.39
N LYS A 108 -28.93 -36.88 10.72
CA LYS A 108 -29.50 -38.11 11.29
C LYS A 108 -28.41 -39.13 11.68
N THR A 109 -27.14 -38.83 11.41
CA THR A 109 -25.93 -39.54 11.84
C THR A 109 -24.95 -38.51 12.39
N GLY A 110 -24.71 -38.51 13.69
CA GLY A 110 -24.25 -37.37 14.47
C GLY A 110 -22.89 -36.77 14.09
N ARG A 111 -22.84 -35.43 13.99
CA ARG A 111 -21.93 -34.57 14.78
C ARG A 111 -22.26 -33.11 14.49
N LEU A 112 -22.74 -32.42 15.53
CA LEU A 112 -22.93 -30.98 15.57
C LEU A 112 -21.58 -30.32 15.88
N VAL A 113 -21.19 -29.27 15.14
CA VAL A 113 -20.10 -28.39 15.61
C VAL A 113 -20.70 -27.03 15.91
N VAL A 114 -21.10 -26.88 17.16
CA VAL A 114 -21.39 -25.59 17.78
C VAL A 114 -20.04 -24.91 18.01
N SER A 115 -19.84 -23.67 17.52
CA SER A 115 -18.66 -22.91 17.93
C SER A 115 -18.68 -22.73 19.45
N LYS A 116 -17.54 -22.56 20.13
CA LYS A 116 -17.50 -22.33 21.59
C LYS A 116 -18.47 -21.23 22.09
N LYS A 117 -18.93 -20.33 21.19
CA LYS A 117 -19.87 -19.24 21.46
C LYS A 117 -21.34 -19.52 21.09
N ARG A 118 -21.75 -20.77 20.85
CA ARG A 118 -23.13 -21.14 20.48
C ARG A 118 -23.67 -20.50 19.19
N ALA A 119 -22.80 -20.04 18.30
CA ALA A 119 -23.21 -19.51 16.99
C ALA A 119 -23.37 -20.63 15.96
N ALA A 120 -24.41 -20.56 15.12
CA ALA A 120 -24.55 -21.41 13.95
C ALA A 120 -23.33 -21.23 13.03
N VAL A 121 -22.83 -22.29 12.42
CA VAL A 121 -21.72 -22.23 11.45
C VAL A 121 -22.25 -22.67 10.09
N VAL A 122 -22.06 -21.84 9.08
CA VAL A 122 -22.43 -22.11 7.69
C VAL A 122 -21.24 -22.70 6.98
N PHE A 123 -21.43 -23.81 6.25
CA PHE A 123 -20.40 -24.44 5.46
C PHE A 123 -20.65 -24.27 3.97
N ALA A 124 -19.61 -23.97 3.19
CA ALA A 124 -19.70 -23.90 1.73
C ALA A 124 -18.46 -24.52 1.07
N LYS A 125 -18.66 -25.27 -0.01
CA LYS A 125 -17.55 -25.77 -0.84
C LYS A 125 -16.95 -24.68 -1.73
N ARG A 126 -17.70 -23.60 -1.99
CA ARG A 126 -17.31 -22.51 -2.90
C ARG A 126 -18.06 -21.24 -2.52
N VAL A 127 -17.38 -20.09 -2.59
CA VAL A 127 -17.98 -18.76 -2.40
C VAL A 127 -17.56 -17.86 -3.55
N ARG A 128 -18.53 -17.20 -4.21
CA ARG A 128 -18.26 -16.15 -5.20
C ARG A 128 -18.05 -14.84 -4.47
N HIS A 129 -16.80 -14.39 -4.37
CA HIS A 129 -16.47 -13.11 -3.77
C HIS A 129 -16.53 -12.00 -4.84
N PRO A 130 -17.19 -10.86 -4.59
CA PRO A 130 -17.31 -9.77 -5.56
C PRO A 130 -15.99 -9.02 -5.84
N GLY A 131 -14.93 -9.38 -5.12
CA GLY A 131 -13.65 -8.67 -5.15
C GLY A 131 -13.63 -7.48 -4.20
N TYR A 132 -12.55 -6.71 -4.28
CA TYR A 132 -12.34 -5.48 -3.53
C TYR A 132 -11.82 -4.41 -4.50
N LYS A 133 -12.38 -3.21 -4.49
CA LYS A 133 -12.00 -2.15 -5.46
C LYS A 133 -10.60 -1.57 -5.24
N GLY A 134 -9.95 -1.88 -4.12
CA GLY A 134 -8.68 -1.25 -3.76
C GLY A 134 -8.88 0.16 -3.18
N ASN A 135 -7.80 0.68 -2.60
CA ASN A 135 -7.68 2.04 -2.12
C ASN A 135 -6.28 2.53 -2.55
N PRO A 136 -6.15 3.26 -3.66
CA PRO A 136 -4.84 3.66 -4.17
C PRO A 136 -4.29 4.88 -3.42
N TRP A 137 -3.98 4.73 -2.12
CA TRP A 137 -3.59 5.85 -1.24
C TRP A 137 -2.24 6.48 -1.63
N MET A 138 -1.25 5.66 -2.01
CA MET A 138 0.07 6.14 -2.44
C MET A 138 -0.06 6.97 -3.72
N LYS A 139 -0.60 6.37 -4.80
CA LYS A 139 -0.82 7.04 -6.09
C LYS A 139 -1.54 8.38 -5.93
N ARG A 140 -2.68 8.41 -5.23
CA ARG A 140 -3.42 9.66 -4.99
C ARG A 140 -2.60 10.70 -4.26
N THR A 141 -1.83 10.30 -3.25
CA THR A 141 -0.97 11.23 -2.49
C THR A 141 0.17 11.78 -3.35
N VAL A 142 0.77 10.95 -4.20
CA VAL A 142 1.81 11.39 -5.14
C VAL A 142 1.23 12.37 -6.15
N GLU A 143 0.12 12.02 -6.80
CA GLU A 143 -0.54 12.87 -7.81
C GLU A 143 -0.92 14.24 -7.25
N GLN A 144 -1.42 14.30 -6.01
CA GLN A 144 -1.78 15.56 -5.35
C GLN A 144 -0.57 16.43 -4.96
N ASN A 145 0.65 15.89 -4.97
CA ASN A 145 1.84 16.58 -4.47
C ASN A 145 2.97 16.68 -5.51
N ILE A 146 2.80 16.14 -6.71
CA ILE A 146 3.86 16.07 -7.72
C ILE A 146 4.42 17.45 -8.08
N ASP A 147 3.55 18.46 -8.22
CA ASP A 147 3.97 19.84 -8.50
C ASP A 147 4.80 20.44 -7.38
N LYS A 148 4.48 20.11 -6.12
CA LYS A 148 5.20 20.61 -4.96
C LYS A 148 6.59 19.98 -4.89
N VAL A 149 6.70 18.68 -5.20
CA VAL A 149 7.97 17.97 -5.30
C VAL A 149 8.84 18.59 -6.40
N GLY A 150 8.29 18.78 -7.61
CA GLY A 150 9.03 19.39 -8.72
C GLY A 150 9.52 20.80 -8.40
N LYS A 151 8.65 21.65 -7.82
CA LYS A 151 9.03 23.00 -7.38
C LYS A 151 10.13 22.99 -6.32
N TYR A 152 10.10 22.03 -5.38
CA TYR A 152 11.12 21.89 -4.35
C TYR A 152 12.47 21.53 -4.97
N VAL A 153 12.51 20.51 -5.84
CA VAL A 153 13.74 20.07 -6.52
C VAL A 153 14.36 21.20 -7.34
N LEU A 154 13.54 21.88 -8.17
CA LEU A 154 14.00 23.01 -8.97
C LEU A 154 14.61 24.13 -8.11
N ARG A 155 13.98 24.45 -6.98
CA ARG A 155 14.48 25.47 -6.06
C ARG A 155 15.82 25.05 -5.43
N SER A 156 15.93 23.79 -5.01
CA SER A 156 17.14 23.26 -4.39
C SER A 156 18.32 23.22 -5.37
N VAL A 157 18.09 22.79 -6.61
CA VAL A 157 19.13 22.80 -7.65
C VAL A 157 19.57 24.23 -7.98
N LYS A 158 18.63 25.16 -8.16
CA LYS A 158 18.95 26.58 -8.39
C LYS A 158 19.77 27.18 -7.24
N LYS A 159 19.44 26.82 -6.00
CA LYS A 159 20.19 27.25 -4.81
C LYS A 159 21.62 26.71 -4.83
N ALA A 160 21.79 25.41 -5.04
CA ALA A 160 23.11 24.79 -5.10
C ALA A 160 23.99 25.40 -6.21
N LEU A 161 23.43 25.62 -7.41
CA LEU A 161 24.15 26.29 -8.49
C LEU A 161 24.58 27.71 -8.13
N LYS A 162 23.75 28.46 -7.41
CA LYS A 162 24.08 29.83 -6.98
C LYS A 162 25.21 29.85 -5.93
N GLU A 163 25.22 28.87 -5.03
CA GLU A 163 26.24 28.76 -3.97
C GLU A 163 27.61 28.34 -4.50
N GLU A 164 27.65 27.54 -5.57
CA GLU A 164 28.90 27.02 -6.15
C GLU A 164 29.47 27.93 -7.27
N LEU A 165 28.63 28.73 -7.94
CA LEU A 165 29.03 29.58 -9.07
C LEU A 165 29.09 31.08 -8.77
N GLY A 166 28.56 31.55 -7.64
CA GLY A 166 28.62 32.96 -7.19
C GLY A 166 29.77 33.18 -6.21
#